data_AF-G1TY93-F1
#
_entry.id   AF-G1TY93-F1
#
_cell.length_a   1.000
_cell.length_b   1.000
_cell.length_c   1.000
_cell.angle_alpha   90.00
_cell.angle_beta   90.00
_cell.angle_gamma   90.00
#
_symmetry.space_group_name_H-M   'P 1'
#
loop_
_entity.id
_entity.type
_entity.pdbx_description
1 polymer ?
#
loop_
_entity_poly.entity_id
_entity_poly.type
_entity_poly.pdbx_seq_one_letter_code
_entity_poly.pdbx_strand_id
1 'polypeptide(L)'
;MGRKSGSSWPQPCHSLGGPREGACPFRNLISFICKMRELSEIISNVSSSSGLLSFQDILQQGKMSGKMAPAKTEFRSLLLLLLLGLWVAEYPVTAKPKDMTSAQWFETQHVQPTPQPCNSAMSRINQYTKQCKNLNTFLHESFTSVIPTCDTPNVACKNGRNNCHQSPGPVSMTNCQHVSGSYPDCKYKQTEKYASFIVACDPPQTKDDSSYPLLPVHFDKVV
;
A
#
# COMPACT_ATOMS: atom_id res chain seq x y z
N MET A 1 44.65 14.09 -44.93
CA MET A 1 45.18 13.38 -43.75
C MET A 1 45.40 14.41 -42.64
N GLY A 2 44.98 14.35 -41.37
CA GLY A 2 44.36 13.35 -40.50
C GLY A 2 44.90 13.57 -39.07
N ARG A 3 44.04 13.36 -38.03
CA ARG A 3 44.33 13.23 -36.57
C ARG A 3 44.62 14.54 -35.80
N LYS A 4 44.14 14.78 -34.57
CA LYS A 4 43.44 14.02 -33.50
C LYS A 4 42.66 15.03 -32.63
N SER A 5 41.42 14.73 -32.24
CA SER A 5 40.72 15.45 -31.15
C SER A 5 40.94 14.71 -29.83
N GLY A 6 41.58 15.37 -28.86
CA GLY A 6 41.62 14.92 -27.46
C GLY A 6 40.60 15.72 -26.65
N SER A 7 39.55 15.06 -26.16
CA SER A 7 38.59 15.64 -25.23
C SER A 7 39.14 15.52 -23.79
N SER A 8 39.40 16.69 -23.22
CA SER A 8 39.74 16.92 -21.82
C SER A 8 38.52 16.65 -20.94
N TRP A 9 38.69 15.86 -19.86
CA TRP A 9 37.71 15.73 -18.79
C TRP A 9 37.85 16.89 -17.80
N PRO A 10 36.74 17.45 -17.29
CA PRO A 10 36.74 18.06 -15.97
C PRO A 10 36.02 17.20 -14.93
N GLN A 11 36.58 17.31 -13.73
CA GLN A 11 36.34 16.64 -12.45
C GLN A 11 34.99 17.00 -11.75
N PRO A 12 34.64 16.32 -10.64
CA PRO A 12 33.29 16.26 -10.08
C PRO A 12 32.86 17.54 -9.35
N CYS A 13 31.56 17.86 -9.42
CA CYS A 13 30.95 18.91 -8.61
C CYS A 13 30.82 18.47 -7.14
N HIS A 14 31.74 18.94 -6.30
CA HIS A 14 31.51 19.13 -4.87
C HIS A 14 30.99 20.57 -4.63
N SER A 15 29.90 20.63 -3.87
CA SER A 15 29.54 21.67 -2.89
C SER A 15 29.44 23.13 -3.35
N LEU A 16 28.22 23.57 -3.67
CA LEU A 16 27.74 24.90 -3.26
C LEU A 16 26.52 24.69 -2.35
N GLY A 17 26.68 25.13 -1.11
CA GLY A 17 25.78 24.87 0.00
C GLY A 17 24.51 25.70 -0.03
N GLY A 18 23.40 25.00 0.23
CA GLY A 18 22.13 25.55 0.67
C GLY A 18 20.98 24.64 0.25
N PRO A 19 20.26 23.96 1.16
CA PRO A 19 18.96 23.42 0.83
C PRO A 19 17.86 24.18 1.57
N ARG A 20 16.97 24.77 0.77
CA ARG A 20 15.56 24.91 1.13
C ARG A 20 15.06 23.52 1.45
N GLU A 21 14.46 23.32 2.62
CA GLU A 21 13.78 22.07 2.96
C GLU A 21 12.46 21.96 2.18
N GLY A 22 12.58 21.59 0.90
CA GLY A 22 11.52 20.99 0.14
C GLY A 22 11.60 19.49 0.32
N ALA A 23 10.66 18.91 1.06
CA ALA A 23 10.55 17.46 1.23
C ALA A 23 10.47 16.77 -0.15
N CYS A 24 11.46 15.92 -0.46
CA CYS A 24 11.44 15.04 -1.63
C CYS A 24 10.21 14.11 -1.57
N PRO A 25 9.27 14.17 -2.52
CA PRO A 25 8.10 13.28 -2.54
C PRO A 25 8.44 11.86 -3.02
N PHE A 26 9.72 11.57 -3.27
CA PHE A 26 10.21 10.36 -3.90
C PHE A 26 10.94 9.40 -2.95
N ARG A 27 10.90 9.57 -1.62
CA ARG A 27 11.53 8.60 -0.69
C ARG A 27 11.07 7.16 -0.93
N ASN A 28 9.79 6.96 -1.28
CA ASN A 28 9.26 5.63 -1.59
C ASN A 28 9.73 5.12 -2.95
N LEU A 29 9.83 5.98 -3.98
CA LEU A 29 10.29 5.59 -5.31
C LEU A 29 11.80 5.31 -5.32
N ILE A 30 12.61 6.10 -4.61
CA ILE A 30 14.05 5.88 -4.48
C ILE A 30 14.31 4.61 -3.64
N SER A 31 13.56 4.40 -2.55
CA SER A 31 13.64 3.13 -1.79
C SER A 31 13.26 1.94 -2.66
N PHE A 32 12.22 2.07 -3.50
CA PHE A 32 11.81 1.04 -4.45
C PHE A 32 12.87 0.81 -5.55
N ILE A 33 13.45 1.86 -6.12
CA ILE A 33 14.53 1.77 -7.11
C ILE A 33 15.80 1.17 -6.49
N CYS A 34 16.16 1.53 -5.26
CA CYS A 34 17.27 0.92 -4.53
C CYS A 34 17.00 -0.56 -4.23
N LYS A 35 15.77 -0.93 -3.87
CA LYS A 35 15.37 -2.34 -3.68
C LYS A 35 15.39 -3.13 -4.98
N MET A 36 14.97 -2.51 -6.08
CA MET A 36 15.06 -3.07 -7.43
C MET A 36 16.52 -3.23 -7.88
N ARG A 37 17.41 -2.33 -7.45
CA ARG A 37 18.86 -2.43 -7.70
C ARG A 37 19.51 -3.55 -6.87
N GLU A 38 19.17 -3.69 -5.59
CA GLU A 38 19.58 -4.83 -4.76
C GLU A 38 19.08 -6.16 -5.36
N LEU A 39 17.83 -6.21 -5.83
CA LEU A 39 17.28 -7.37 -6.52
C LEU A 39 18.03 -7.67 -7.83
N SER A 40 18.48 -6.65 -8.58
CA SER A 40 19.28 -6.85 -9.80
C SER A 40 20.68 -7.41 -9.53
N GLU A 41 21.32 -7.04 -8.41
CA GLU A 41 22.61 -7.62 -7.99
C GLU A 41 22.45 -9.06 -7.49
N ILE A 42 21.36 -9.35 -6.76
CA ILE A 42 21.01 -10.71 -6.34
C ILE A 42 20.74 -11.61 -7.56
N ILE A 43 20.02 -11.12 -8.57
CA ILE A 43 19.76 -11.86 -9.82
C ILE A 43 21.06 -12.06 -10.63
N SER A 44 21.98 -11.09 -10.62
CA SER A 44 23.28 -11.20 -11.31
C SER A 44 24.20 -12.23 -10.64
N ASN A 45 24.20 -12.30 -9.31
CA ASN A 45 24.97 -13.30 -8.55
C ASN A 45 24.41 -14.72 -8.71
N VAL A 46 23.08 -14.86 -8.84
CA VAL A 46 22.46 -16.16 -9.18
C VAL A 46 22.87 -16.60 -10.58
N SER A 47 22.86 -15.71 -11.57
CA SER A 47 23.29 -15.99 -12.95
C SER A 47 24.76 -16.43 -13.04
N SER A 48 25.64 -15.85 -12.21
CA SER A 48 27.06 -16.24 -12.14
C SER A 48 27.27 -17.66 -11.56
N SER A 49 26.35 -18.15 -10.71
CA SER A 49 26.41 -19.49 -10.11
C SER A 49 25.79 -20.62 -10.96
N SER A 50 24.95 -20.28 -11.95
CA SER A 50 24.19 -21.26 -12.74
C SER A 50 24.62 -21.41 -14.20
N GLY A 51 25.86 -21.04 -14.54
CA GLY A 51 26.52 -21.43 -15.80
C GLY A 51 25.74 -21.11 -17.09
N LEU A 52 24.98 -20.02 -17.12
CA LEU A 52 24.29 -19.57 -18.32
C LEU A 52 25.31 -18.99 -19.30
N LEU A 53 25.50 -19.70 -20.41
CA LEU A 53 26.40 -19.33 -21.50
C LEU A 53 26.04 -17.94 -22.06
N SER A 54 27.07 -17.19 -22.45
CA SER A 54 26.97 -15.87 -23.07
C SER A 54 26.25 -15.94 -24.42
N PHE A 55 25.51 -14.89 -24.79
CA PHE A 55 24.90 -14.72 -26.13
C PHE A 55 25.91 -14.86 -27.29
N GLN A 56 27.21 -14.81 -27.03
CA GLN A 56 28.27 -15.04 -28.02
C GLN A 56 28.45 -16.52 -28.40
N ASP A 57 27.96 -17.48 -27.62
CA ASP A 57 28.10 -18.93 -27.92
C ASP A 57 26.98 -19.47 -28.84
N ILE A 58 25.87 -18.74 -29.00
CA ILE A 58 24.68 -19.20 -29.76
C ILE A 58 24.84 -19.01 -31.28
N LEU A 59 25.78 -18.19 -31.75
CA LEU A 59 25.96 -17.93 -33.19
C LEU A 59 26.95 -18.87 -33.89
N GLN A 60 27.57 -19.85 -33.22
CA GLN A 60 28.59 -20.72 -33.82
C GLN A 60 28.22 -22.19 -34.03
N GLN A 61 26.98 -22.62 -33.77
CA GLN A 61 26.61 -24.04 -33.96
C GLN A 61 25.50 -24.24 -35.00
N GLY A 62 25.83 -23.94 -36.25
CA GLY A 62 25.12 -24.49 -37.41
C GLY A 62 25.60 -25.91 -37.73
N LYS A 63 25.09 -26.93 -37.03
CA LYS A 63 25.10 -28.32 -37.54
C LYS A 63 24.00 -29.16 -36.85
N MET A 64 22.89 -29.35 -37.56
CA MET A 64 21.79 -30.21 -37.14
C MET A 64 22.25 -31.69 -37.04
N SER A 65 22.03 -32.31 -35.89
CA SER A 65 21.79 -33.74 -35.77
C SER A 65 20.91 -33.97 -34.55
N GLY A 66 19.73 -34.55 -34.77
CA GLY A 66 18.60 -34.47 -33.84
C GLY A 66 18.69 -35.34 -32.59
N LYS A 67 17.78 -35.01 -31.64
CA LYS A 67 16.97 -35.91 -30.81
C LYS A 67 16.04 -35.04 -29.96
N MET A 68 14.73 -35.16 -30.18
CA MET A 68 13.70 -34.47 -29.38
C MET A 68 13.59 -35.17 -28.02
N ALA A 69 13.91 -34.47 -26.93
CA ALA A 69 13.68 -34.89 -25.55
C ALA A 69 12.88 -33.79 -24.81
N PRO A 70 12.10 -34.15 -23.78
CA PRO A 70 10.75 -33.67 -23.63
C PRO A 70 10.67 -32.27 -23.02
N ALA A 71 9.82 -31.42 -23.60
CA ALA A 71 9.49 -30.07 -23.15
C ALA A 71 8.70 -30.05 -21.82
N LYS A 72 9.25 -30.62 -20.76
CA LYS A 72 8.62 -30.70 -19.43
C LYS A 72 9.16 -29.66 -18.43
N THR A 73 10.30 -29.03 -18.73
CA THR A 73 10.98 -28.12 -17.79
C THR A 73 10.51 -26.66 -17.92
N GLU A 74 10.23 -26.21 -19.15
CA GLU A 74 9.77 -24.84 -19.45
C GLU A 74 8.39 -24.56 -18.81
N PHE A 75 7.47 -25.52 -18.87
CA PHE A 75 6.11 -25.37 -18.35
C PHE A 75 6.08 -25.23 -16.82
N ARG A 76 7.01 -25.88 -16.12
CA ARG A 76 7.11 -25.83 -14.65
C ARG A 76 7.62 -24.48 -14.15
N SER A 77 8.56 -23.86 -14.88
CA SER A 77 9.11 -22.55 -14.55
C SER A 77 8.11 -21.42 -14.81
N LEU A 78 7.39 -21.48 -15.93
CA LEU A 78 6.32 -20.55 -16.26
C LEU A 78 5.15 -20.65 -15.26
N LEU A 79 4.79 -21.87 -14.84
CA LEU A 79 3.75 -22.07 -13.82
C LEU A 79 4.17 -21.52 -12.46
N LEU A 80 5.44 -21.66 -12.06
CA LEU A 80 5.98 -21.08 -10.82
C LEU A 80 5.98 -19.54 -10.87
N LEU A 81 6.35 -18.93 -12.00
CA LEU A 81 6.29 -17.48 -12.18
C LEU A 81 4.86 -16.95 -12.18
N LEU A 82 3.91 -17.68 -12.79
CA LEU A 82 2.49 -17.34 -12.74
C LEU A 82 1.94 -17.42 -11.30
N LEU A 83 2.32 -18.46 -10.55
CA LEU A 83 1.96 -18.63 -9.15
C LEU A 83 2.58 -17.53 -8.27
N LEU A 84 3.83 -17.13 -8.52
CA LEU A 84 4.51 -16.03 -7.81
C LEU A 84 3.90 -14.65 -8.13
N GLY A 85 3.50 -14.42 -9.38
CA GLY A 85 2.84 -13.18 -9.81
C GLY A 85 1.44 -13.00 -9.20
N LEU A 86 0.76 -14.08 -8.85
CA LEU A 86 -0.56 -14.04 -8.20
C LEU A 86 -0.50 -13.55 -6.74
N TRP A 87 0.66 -13.53 -6.07
CA TRP A 87 0.79 -13.02 -4.70
C TRP A 87 0.87 -11.50 -4.59
N VAL A 88 0.93 -10.77 -5.71
CA VAL A 88 1.02 -9.29 -5.72
C VAL A 88 -0.36 -8.61 -5.75
N ALA A 89 -1.45 -9.38 -5.71
CA ALA A 89 -2.81 -8.86 -5.65
C ALA A 89 -3.38 -8.76 -4.21
N GLU A 90 -2.55 -8.41 -3.23
CA GLU A 90 -3.04 -7.98 -1.91
C GLU A 90 -3.39 -6.48 -1.97
N TYR A 91 -4.53 -6.17 -2.58
CA TYR A 91 -5.16 -4.86 -2.46
C TYR A 91 -5.74 -4.74 -1.03
N PRO A 92 -5.71 -3.54 -0.42
CA PRO A 92 -6.74 -2.61 -0.84
C PRO A 92 -6.20 -1.19 -1.00
N VAL A 93 -6.15 -0.71 -2.24
CA VAL A 93 -6.26 0.72 -2.49
C VAL A 93 -7.70 1.12 -2.16
N THR A 94 -7.95 1.35 -0.86
CA THR A 94 -8.97 2.31 -0.47
C THR A 94 -8.31 3.67 -0.68
N ALA A 95 -8.27 4.14 -1.92
CA ALA A 95 -7.68 5.43 -2.23
C ALA A 95 -8.50 6.51 -1.53
N LYS A 96 -7.92 7.08 -0.48
CA LYS A 96 -8.38 8.34 0.11
C LYS A 96 -8.57 9.36 -1.01
N PRO A 97 -9.70 10.10 -1.07
CA PRO A 97 -9.87 11.20 -2.01
C PRO A 97 -8.72 12.21 -1.93
N LYS A 98 -8.34 12.81 -3.06
CA LYS A 98 -7.18 13.72 -3.15
C LYS A 98 -7.39 15.00 -2.35
N ASP A 99 -8.62 15.46 -2.27
CA ASP A 99 -9.06 16.73 -1.68
C ASP A 99 -9.40 16.63 -0.19
N MET A 100 -9.38 15.42 0.39
CA MET A 100 -9.75 15.13 1.78
C MET A 100 -8.53 14.77 2.64
N THR A 101 -8.50 15.15 3.91
CA THR A 101 -7.43 14.72 4.85
C THR A 101 -7.64 13.27 5.27
N SER A 102 -6.64 12.67 5.93
CA SER A 102 -6.79 11.31 6.45
C SER A 102 -7.83 11.25 7.58
N ALA A 103 -7.93 12.30 8.40
CA ALA A 103 -8.90 12.40 9.48
C ALA A 103 -10.34 12.52 8.95
N GLN A 104 -10.57 13.39 7.97
CA GLN A 104 -11.88 13.50 7.29
C GLN A 104 -12.29 12.20 6.60
N TRP A 105 -11.33 11.47 6.01
CA TRP A 105 -11.62 10.17 5.40
C TRP A 105 -11.86 9.07 6.41
N PHE A 106 -11.19 9.12 7.56
CA PHE A 106 -11.51 8.26 8.70
C PHE A 106 -12.94 8.53 9.17
N GLU A 107 -13.31 9.79 9.40
CA GLU A 107 -14.65 10.19 9.80
C GLU A 107 -15.70 9.67 8.82
N THR A 108 -15.51 9.97 7.53
CA THR A 108 -16.42 9.54 6.46
C THR A 108 -16.63 8.02 6.43
N GLN A 109 -15.57 7.24 6.69
CA GLN A 109 -15.66 5.79 6.60
C GLN A 109 -16.11 5.12 7.89
N HIS A 110 -15.76 5.67 9.05
CA HIS A 110 -15.80 4.91 10.30
C HIS A 110 -16.67 5.55 11.38
N VAL A 111 -17.19 6.75 11.17
CA VAL A 111 -18.00 7.46 12.17
C VAL A 111 -19.43 7.59 11.67
N GLN A 112 -20.39 7.09 12.46
CA GLN A 112 -21.81 7.11 12.15
C GLN A 112 -22.63 7.22 13.45
N PRO A 113 -22.81 8.44 14.00
CA PRO A 113 -23.49 8.65 15.28
C PRO A 113 -24.95 8.16 15.27
N THR A 114 -25.62 8.33 14.13
CA THR A 114 -26.96 7.78 13.88
C THR A 114 -26.83 6.54 13.01
N PRO A 115 -27.03 5.32 13.54
CA PRO A 115 -26.91 4.09 12.78
C PRO A 115 -27.75 4.10 11.50
N GLN A 116 -27.17 3.65 10.39
CA GLN A 116 -27.84 3.47 9.11
C GLN A 116 -27.56 2.07 8.54
N PRO A 117 -28.48 1.48 7.76
CA PRO A 117 -28.26 0.19 7.14
C PRO A 117 -27.00 0.18 6.27
N CYS A 118 -26.23 -0.92 6.32
CA CYS A 118 -24.96 -1.04 5.61
C CYS A 118 -25.04 -0.72 4.11
N ASN A 119 -26.08 -1.15 3.40
CA ASN A 119 -26.21 -0.87 1.96
C ASN A 119 -26.24 0.65 1.67
N SER A 120 -26.99 1.40 2.47
CA SER A 120 -27.12 2.86 2.33
C SER A 120 -25.85 3.58 2.77
N ALA A 121 -25.29 3.19 3.92
CA ALA A 121 -24.08 3.81 4.45
C ALA A 121 -22.85 3.59 3.55
N MET A 122 -22.65 2.34 3.09
CA MET A 122 -21.53 1.97 2.22
C MET A 122 -21.64 2.59 0.84
N SER A 123 -22.84 2.88 0.33
CA SER A 123 -23.01 3.54 -0.98
C SER A 123 -22.24 4.86 -1.06
N ARG A 124 -22.21 5.64 0.04
CA ARG A 124 -21.49 6.92 0.11
C ARG A 124 -19.97 6.72 0.02
N ILE A 125 -19.44 5.73 0.74
CA ILE A 125 -18.01 5.40 0.74
C ILE A 125 -17.58 4.87 -0.64
N ASN A 126 -18.35 3.92 -1.17
CA ASN A 126 -18.05 3.26 -2.45
C ASN A 126 -18.10 4.24 -3.64
N GLN A 127 -18.86 5.33 -3.53
CA GLN A 127 -18.91 6.37 -4.55
C GLN A 127 -17.55 7.05 -4.78
N TYR A 128 -16.68 7.12 -3.78
CA TYR A 128 -15.34 7.73 -3.90
C TYR A 128 -14.36 6.83 -4.67
N THR A 129 -14.41 5.52 -4.46
CA THR A 129 -13.49 4.56 -5.10
C THR A 129 -14.09 3.90 -6.35
N LYS A 130 -15.39 4.07 -6.60
CA LYS A 130 -16.16 3.38 -7.65
C LYS A 130 -16.09 1.85 -7.55
N GLN A 131 -15.97 1.34 -6.33
CA GLN A 131 -15.81 -0.08 -6.02
C GLN A 131 -16.55 -0.43 -4.72
N CYS A 132 -17.01 -1.68 -4.60
CA CYS A 132 -17.57 -2.18 -3.35
C CYS A 132 -16.44 -2.48 -2.36
N LYS A 133 -16.32 -1.72 -1.28
CA LYS A 133 -15.32 -1.98 -0.23
C LYS A 133 -15.69 -3.26 0.52
N ASN A 134 -14.76 -4.22 0.62
CA ASN A 134 -15.04 -5.56 1.15
C ASN A 134 -15.51 -5.57 2.62
N LEU A 135 -14.91 -4.74 3.47
CA LEU A 135 -15.22 -4.68 4.89
C LEU A 135 -15.14 -3.23 5.37
N ASN A 136 -16.08 -2.84 6.21
CA ASN A 136 -16.06 -1.57 6.91
C ASN A 136 -16.73 -1.69 8.27
N THR A 137 -16.24 -0.92 9.23
CA THR A 137 -16.85 -0.80 10.57
C THR A 137 -17.26 0.64 10.78
N PHE A 138 -18.50 0.85 11.20
CA PHE A 138 -19.05 2.14 11.62
C PHE A 138 -19.16 2.17 13.13
N LEU A 139 -18.45 3.09 13.76
CA LEU A 139 -18.57 3.42 15.18
C LEU A 139 -19.82 4.30 15.37
N HIS A 140 -20.67 3.94 16.33
CA HIS A 140 -21.86 4.71 16.68
C HIS A 140 -21.54 5.80 17.71
N GLU A 141 -20.52 6.58 17.38
CA GLU A 141 -19.98 7.68 18.18
C GLU A 141 -19.87 8.93 17.32
N SER A 142 -19.73 10.09 17.94
CA SER A 142 -19.35 11.32 17.24
C SER A 142 -17.83 11.34 16.95
N PHE A 143 -17.40 12.07 15.92
CA PHE A 143 -15.96 12.17 15.63
C PHE A 143 -15.19 12.73 16.82
N THR A 144 -15.73 13.77 17.48
CA THR A 144 -15.15 14.36 18.69
C THR A 144 -15.12 13.40 19.88
N SER A 145 -16.05 12.44 19.97
CA SER A 145 -16.00 11.36 20.99
C SER A 145 -14.88 10.35 20.71
N VAL A 146 -14.46 10.18 19.45
CA VAL A 146 -13.39 9.24 19.09
C VAL A 146 -12.00 9.84 19.31
N ILE A 147 -11.82 11.15 19.14
CA ILE A 147 -10.53 11.84 19.28
C ILE A 147 -9.78 11.52 20.58
N PRO A 148 -10.42 11.54 21.78
CA PRO A 148 -9.74 11.21 23.04
C PRO A 148 -9.11 9.81 23.08
N THR A 149 -9.49 8.90 22.18
CA THR A 149 -8.80 7.61 22.03
C THR A 149 -7.32 7.82 21.71
N CYS A 150 -6.97 8.84 20.93
CA CYS A 150 -5.60 9.17 20.56
C CYS A 150 -4.72 9.60 21.75
N ASP A 151 -5.31 9.91 22.91
CA ASP A 151 -4.57 10.26 24.14
C ASP A 151 -4.22 9.03 24.99
N THR A 152 -4.73 7.84 24.62
CA THR A 152 -4.40 6.60 25.31
C THR A 152 -2.99 6.12 24.96
N PRO A 153 -2.36 5.24 25.77
CA PRO A 153 -1.01 4.75 25.49
C PRO A 153 -0.89 4.09 24.11
N ASN A 154 0.23 4.33 23.44
CA ASN A 154 0.49 3.73 22.13
C ASN A 154 0.53 2.20 22.22
N VAL A 155 -0.07 1.56 21.21
CA VAL A 155 -0.01 0.13 20.95
C VAL A 155 0.48 -0.11 19.52
N ALA A 156 0.97 -1.31 19.25
CA ALA A 156 1.38 -1.70 17.91
C ALA A 156 0.18 -1.85 16.98
N CYS A 157 0.21 -1.16 15.85
CA CYS A 157 -0.73 -1.34 14.74
C CYS A 157 -0.49 -2.69 14.03
N LYS A 158 -1.47 -3.17 13.25
CA LYS A 158 -1.30 -4.35 12.37
C LYS A 158 -0.15 -4.21 11.37
N ASN A 159 0.12 -2.98 10.92
CA ASN A 159 1.22 -2.68 10.00
C ASN A 159 2.57 -2.47 10.71
N GLY A 160 2.66 -2.72 12.02
CA GLY A 160 3.88 -2.59 12.83
C GLY A 160 4.23 -1.16 13.25
N ARG A 161 3.47 -0.13 12.84
CA ARG A 161 3.65 1.24 13.35
C ARG A 161 3.24 1.33 14.82
N ASN A 162 3.81 2.29 15.53
CA ASN A 162 3.56 2.52 16.96
C ASN A 162 2.78 3.83 17.21
N ASN A 163 1.75 4.08 16.39
CA ASN A 163 0.84 5.21 16.51
C ASN A 163 -0.62 4.76 16.62
N CYS A 164 -0.84 3.51 17.05
CA CYS A 164 -2.18 3.01 17.32
C CYS A 164 -2.55 3.19 18.78
N HIS A 165 -3.84 3.32 19.03
CA HIS A 165 -4.41 3.65 20.32
C HIS A 165 -5.69 2.85 20.51
N GLN A 166 -5.85 2.23 21.68
CA GLN A 166 -7.04 1.45 22.00
C GLN A 166 -8.08 2.32 22.72
N SER A 167 -9.34 2.21 22.31
CA SER A 167 -10.45 2.89 22.98
C SER A 167 -10.48 2.57 24.49
N PRO A 168 -10.74 3.54 25.37
CA PRO A 168 -10.76 3.32 26.82
C PRO A 168 -11.87 2.36 27.28
N GLY A 169 -12.92 2.19 26.48
CA GLY A 169 -14.01 1.25 26.72
C GLY A 169 -14.67 0.80 25.42
N PRO A 170 -15.59 -0.18 25.49
CA PRO A 170 -16.34 -0.64 24.33
C PRO A 170 -17.40 0.37 23.90
N VAL A 171 -17.67 0.42 22.59
CA VAL A 171 -18.71 1.24 21.98
C VAL A 171 -19.61 0.40 21.08
N SER A 172 -20.81 0.92 20.80
CA SER A 172 -21.70 0.29 19.81
C SER A 172 -21.14 0.53 18.41
N MET A 173 -21.17 -0.49 17.56
CA MET A 173 -20.66 -0.41 16.20
C MET A 173 -21.37 -1.40 15.26
N THR A 174 -21.29 -1.10 13.97
CA THR A 174 -21.82 -1.95 12.91
C THR A 174 -20.71 -2.36 11.94
N ASN A 175 -20.55 -3.67 11.75
CA ASN A 175 -19.71 -4.24 10.71
C ASN A 175 -20.52 -4.49 9.44
N CYS A 176 -20.01 -3.98 8.32
CA CYS A 176 -20.55 -4.17 6.98
C CYS A 176 -19.58 -5.03 6.17
N GLN A 177 -20.00 -6.24 5.82
CA GLN A 177 -19.24 -7.16 4.98
C GLN A 177 -19.90 -7.25 3.61
N HIS A 178 -19.15 -6.96 2.56
CA HIS A 178 -19.63 -7.13 1.18
C HIS A 178 -19.92 -8.62 0.92
N VAL A 179 -21.10 -8.94 0.39
CA VAL A 179 -21.53 -10.32 0.13
C VAL A 179 -21.82 -10.60 -1.34
N SER A 180 -22.30 -9.61 -2.08
CA SER A 180 -22.63 -9.76 -3.51
C SER A 180 -22.88 -8.41 -4.18
N GLY A 181 -23.03 -8.44 -5.50
CA GLY A 181 -23.22 -7.23 -6.31
C GLY A 181 -21.91 -6.60 -6.77
N SER A 182 -22.04 -5.57 -7.60
CA SER A 182 -20.94 -4.75 -8.10
C SER A 182 -21.36 -3.29 -8.01
N TYR A 183 -20.40 -2.37 -8.00
CA TYR A 183 -20.72 -0.94 -7.96
C TYR A 183 -21.59 -0.57 -9.19
N PRO A 184 -22.70 0.17 -9.01
CA PRO A 184 -23.14 0.84 -7.79
C PRO A 184 -24.02 0.00 -6.83
N ASP A 185 -24.52 -1.15 -7.25
CA ASP A 185 -25.50 -1.98 -6.54
C ASP A 185 -24.89 -3.01 -5.57
N CYS A 186 -23.93 -2.57 -4.76
CA CYS A 186 -23.27 -3.40 -3.75
C CYS A 186 -24.25 -3.89 -2.65
N LYS A 187 -24.15 -5.16 -2.24
CA LYS A 187 -24.93 -5.74 -1.14
C LYS A 187 -24.03 -6.13 0.03
N TYR A 188 -24.47 -5.77 1.23
CA TYR A 188 -23.72 -5.96 2.47
C TYR A 188 -24.51 -6.76 3.50
N LYS A 189 -23.81 -7.67 4.19
CA LYS A 189 -24.26 -8.24 5.44
C LYS A 189 -23.90 -7.29 6.58
N GLN A 190 -24.88 -7.01 7.42
CA GLN A 190 -24.74 -6.19 8.62
C GLN A 190 -24.52 -7.08 9.85
N THR A 191 -23.65 -6.66 10.77
CA THR A 191 -23.48 -7.31 12.08
C THR A 191 -23.19 -6.24 13.13
N GLU A 192 -24.09 -6.12 14.10
CA GLU A 192 -23.95 -5.21 15.23
C GLU A 192 -22.99 -5.80 16.26
N LYS A 193 -22.22 -4.94 16.92
CA LYS A 193 -21.26 -5.32 17.96
C LYS A 193 -21.21 -4.24 19.04
N TYR A 194 -20.84 -4.67 20.24
CA TYR A 194 -20.44 -3.80 21.33
C TYR A 194 -19.04 -4.22 21.76
N ALA A 195 -18.02 -3.44 21.40
CA ALA A 195 -16.62 -3.85 21.52
C ALA A 195 -15.67 -2.66 21.59
N SER A 196 -14.46 -2.90 22.09
CA SER A 196 -13.37 -1.92 22.00
C SER A 196 -12.77 -1.93 20.59
N PHE A 197 -12.08 -0.86 20.24
CA PHE A 197 -11.45 -0.71 18.94
C PHE A 197 -10.06 -0.09 19.05
N ILE A 198 -9.29 -0.20 17.98
CA ILE A 198 -7.96 0.38 17.85
C ILE A 198 -7.94 1.26 16.60
N VAL A 199 -7.47 2.50 16.76
CA VAL A 199 -7.26 3.45 15.67
C VAL A 199 -5.81 3.89 15.61
N ALA A 200 -5.30 4.19 14.42
CA ALA A 200 -4.06 4.93 14.28
C ALA A 200 -4.36 6.44 14.31
N CYS A 201 -3.50 7.19 14.99
CA CYS A 201 -3.61 8.65 15.10
C CYS A 201 -2.34 9.33 14.60
N ASP A 202 -2.50 10.45 13.90
CA ASP A 202 -1.42 11.29 13.39
C ASP A 202 -1.72 12.77 13.68
N PRO A 203 -0.71 13.67 13.67
CA PRO A 203 -0.94 15.11 13.76
C PRO A 203 -1.88 15.63 12.66
N PRO A 204 -2.68 16.68 12.93
CA PRO A 204 -3.62 17.25 11.96
C PRO A 204 -2.93 17.75 10.69
N GLN A 205 -3.59 17.59 9.54
CA GLN A 205 -3.15 18.15 8.26
C GLN A 205 -3.67 19.59 8.11
N THR A 206 -3.16 20.35 7.13
CA THR A 206 -3.46 21.79 6.95
C THR A 206 -4.96 22.15 6.85
N LYS A 207 -5.83 21.20 6.47
CA LYS A 207 -7.28 21.42 6.36
C LYS A 207 -8.06 20.92 7.59
N ASP A 208 -7.39 20.30 8.54
CA ASP A 208 -8.01 19.76 9.75
C ASP A 208 -8.11 20.84 10.83
N ASP A 209 -8.97 20.61 11.82
CA ASP A 209 -8.99 21.39 13.04
C ASP A 209 -7.70 21.15 13.84
N SER A 210 -6.97 22.23 14.11
CA SER A 210 -5.71 22.20 14.84
C SER A 210 -5.87 22.31 16.36
N SER A 211 -7.12 22.34 16.86
CA SER A 211 -7.42 22.35 18.29
C SER A 211 -7.00 21.05 19.00
N TYR A 212 -6.85 19.95 18.25
CA TYR A 212 -6.43 18.65 18.77
C TYR A 212 -5.03 18.28 18.27
N PRO A 213 -4.13 17.81 19.15
CA PRO A 213 -2.74 17.48 18.78
C PRO A 213 -2.64 16.25 17.88
N LEU A 214 -3.58 15.30 18.01
CA LEU A 214 -3.68 14.08 17.22
C LEU A 214 -5.12 13.87 16.77
N LEU A 215 -5.29 13.34 15.57
CA LEU A 215 -6.58 12.97 15.02
C LEU A 215 -6.55 11.50 14.55
N PRO A 216 -7.67 10.77 14.65
CA PRO A 216 -7.76 9.42 14.13
C PRO A 216 -7.69 9.45 12.60
N VAL A 217 -6.80 8.65 12.02
CA VAL A 217 -6.55 8.60 10.56
C VAL A 217 -6.76 7.23 9.95
N HIS A 218 -6.82 6.17 10.76
CA HIS A 218 -7.02 4.80 10.30
C HIS A 218 -7.72 3.95 11.35
N PHE A 219 -8.66 3.10 10.94
CA PHE A 219 -9.26 2.09 11.79
C PHE A 219 -8.47 0.78 11.66
N ASP A 220 -7.76 0.38 12.72
CA ASP A 220 -6.87 -0.80 12.69
C ASP A 220 -7.66 -2.09 12.91
N LYS A 221 -8.38 -2.20 14.03
CA LYS A 221 -9.18 -3.39 14.36
C LYS A 221 -10.21 -3.16 15.47
N VAL A 222 -11.16 -4.08 15.53
CA VAL A 222 -11.98 -4.36 16.72
C VAL A 222 -11.20 -5.33 17.61
N VAL A 223 -11.29 -5.16 18.93
CA VAL A 223 -10.68 -6.04 19.95
C VAL A 223 -11.69 -7.06 20.43
#